data_AF-A0A1H9D2K0-F1
#
_entry.id   AF-A0A1H9D2K0-F1
#
_cell.length_a   1.000
_cell.length_b   1.000
_cell.length_c   1.000
_cell.angle_alpha   90.00
_cell.angle_beta   90.00
_cell.angle_gamma   90.00
#
_symmetry.space_group_name_H-M   'P 1'
#
loop_
_entity.id
_entity.type
_entity.pdbx_description
1 polymer ?
#
loop_
_entity_poly.entity_id
_entity_poly.type
_entity_poly.pdbx_seq_one_letter_code
_entity_poly.pdbx_strand_id
1 'polypeptide(L)'
;MQDNLSPEDIDRIIEMAWEDRTPFSAIEFQFGLPEAEVIKLMKRELKLNSWKRWRKRVQGRKTKHAQLRDDGVLRFKSKAQKQITNNKISKKRY
;
A
#
# COMPACT_ATOMS: atom_id res chain seq x y z
N MET A 1 18.70 7.64 16.62
CA MET A 1 19.90 6.80 16.54
C MET A 1 19.98 6.35 15.09
N GLN A 2 21.09 6.60 14.41
CA GLN A 2 21.29 6.09 13.05
C GLN A 2 21.83 4.68 13.22
N ASP A 3 20.92 3.71 13.29
CA ASP A 3 21.30 2.31 13.15
C ASP A 3 21.96 2.13 11.78
N ASN A 4 23.17 1.56 11.79
CA ASN A 4 23.93 1.23 10.58
C ASN A 4 23.16 0.14 9.83
N LEU A 5 22.17 0.54 9.02
CA LEU A 5 21.47 -0.35 8.11
C LEU A 5 22.48 -0.84 7.07
N SER A 6 22.64 -2.15 6.98
CA SER A 6 23.39 -2.77 5.90
C SER A 6 22.71 -2.42 4.56
N PRO A 7 23.45 -2.36 3.44
CA PRO A 7 22.83 -2.29 2.11
C PRO A 7 21.74 -3.36 1.91
N GLU A 8 21.93 -4.55 2.48
CA GLU A 8 20.98 -5.66 2.45
C GLU A 8 19.68 -5.34 3.21
N ASP A 9 19.78 -4.66 4.36
CA ASP A 9 18.63 -4.23 5.14
C ASP A 9 17.84 -3.17 4.38
N ILE A 10 18.54 -2.23 3.74
CA ILE A 10 17.91 -1.18 2.92
C ILE A 10 17.14 -1.81 1.76
N ASP A 11 17.74 -2.75 1.03
CA ASP A 11 17.05 -3.46 -0.05
C ASP A 11 15.82 -4.21 0.47
N ARG A 12 15.94 -4.90 1.62
CA ARG A 12 14.81 -5.61 2.23
C ARG A 12 13.69 -4.66 2.67
N ILE A 13 14.02 -3.50 3.24
CA ILE A 13 13.02 -2.49 3.62
C ILE A 13 12.34 -1.93 2.37
N ILE A 14 13.07 -1.70 1.28
CA ILE A 14 12.50 -1.25 0.01
C ILE A 14 11.54 -2.31 -0.55
N GLU A 15 11.93 -3.58 -0.57
CA GLU A 15 11.07 -4.70 -0.99
C GLU A 15 9.77 -4.74 -0.19
N MET A 16 9.88 -4.77 1.15
CA MET A 16 8.73 -4.77 2.05
C MET A 16 7.84 -3.55 1.88
N ALA A 17 8.42 -2.37 1.67
CA ALA A 17 7.65 -1.14 1.48
C ALA A 17 6.91 -1.12 0.13
N TRP A 18 7.38 -1.86 -0.88
CA TRP A 18 6.70 -2.01 -2.18
C TRP A 18 5.56 -3.04 -2.16
N GLU A 19 5.58 -3.98 -1.23
CA GLU A 19 4.54 -4.99 -1.04
C GLU A 19 3.27 -4.41 -0.38
N ASP A 20 2.11 -4.55 -1.04
CA ASP A 20 0.84 -4.04 -0.51
C ASP A 20 0.37 -4.76 0.78
N ARG A 21 0.95 -5.93 1.10
CA ARG A 21 0.57 -6.79 2.23
C ARG A 21 1.43 -6.57 3.47
N THR A 22 2.52 -5.83 3.39
CA THR A 22 3.42 -5.62 4.52
C THR A 22 3.07 -4.30 5.21
N PRO A 23 2.50 -4.33 6.44
CA PRO A 23 2.19 -3.12 7.16
C PRO A 23 3.48 -2.45 7.66
N PHE A 24 3.49 -1.12 7.79
CA PHE A 24 4.64 -0.40 8.36
C PHE A 24 4.99 -0.88 9.77
N SER A 25 4.03 -1.39 10.54
CA SER A 25 4.27 -2.00 11.85
C SER A 25 5.14 -3.25 11.80
N ALA A 26 5.12 -4.02 10.71
CA ALA A 26 6.00 -5.18 10.54
C ALA A 26 7.45 -4.74 10.25
N ILE A 27 7.60 -3.64 9.50
CA ILE A 27 8.91 -3.03 9.23
C ILE A 27 9.50 -2.44 10.51
N GLU A 28 8.67 -1.75 11.30
CA GLU A 28 9.04 -1.23 12.62
C GLU A 28 9.43 -2.35 13.60
N PHE A 29 8.70 -3.48 13.59
CA PHE A 29 9.03 -4.61 14.45
C PHE A 29 10.35 -5.30 14.08
N GLN A 30 10.65 -5.44 12.78
CA GLN A 30 11.86 -6.14 12.32
C GLN A 30 13.11 -5.24 12.31
N PHE A 31 12.95 -3.97 11.94
CA PHE A 31 14.07 -3.05 11.69
C PHE A 31 14.09 -1.84 12.65
N GLY A 32 13.12 -1.73 13.56
CA GLY A 32 13.01 -0.58 14.47
C GLY A 32 12.65 0.74 13.77
N LEU A 33 12.27 0.70 12.49
CA LEU A 33 12.03 1.89 11.69
C LEU A 33 10.55 2.27 11.67
N PRO A 34 10.16 3.43 12.25
CA PRO A 34 8.80 3.90 12.18
C PRO A 34 8.45 4.33 10.74
N GLU A 35 7.16 4.39 10.44
CA GLU A 35 6.66 4.75 9.10
C GLU A 35 7.32 6.03 8.53
N ALA A 36 7.51 7.04 9.38
CA ALA A 36 8.13 8.30 8.99
C ALA A 36 9.56 8.14 8.46
N GLU A 37 10.36 7.27 9.09
CA GLU A 37 11.73 7.00 8.67
C GLU A 37 11.76 6.13 7.40
N VAL A 38 10.85 5.16 7.27
CA VAL A 38 10.69 4.38 6.02
C VAL A 38 10.34 5.29 4.84
N ILE A 39 9.48 6.29 5.04
CA ILE A 39 9.14 7.28 3.98
C ILE A 39 10.37 8.11 3.59
N LYS A 40 11.19 8.52 4.56
CA LYS A 40 12.43 9.26 4.29
C LYS A 40 13.43 8.39 3.53
N LEU A 41 13.61 7.14 3.96
CA LEU A 41 14.47 6.15 3.30
C LEU A 41 14.03 5.93 1.85
N MET A 42 12.75 5.63 1.63
CA MET A 42 12.18 5.44 0.29
C MET A 42 12.34 6.66 -0.61
N LYS A 43 12.29 7.88 -0.04
CA LYS A 43 12.52 9.12 -0.80
C LYS A 43 13.99 9.32 -1.18
N ARG A 44 14.93 8.84 -0.35
CA ARG A 44 16.37 8.89 -0.61
C ARG A 44 16.80 7.88 -1.67
N GLU A 45 16.26 6.65 -1.58
CA GLU A 45 16.69 5.52 -2.42
C GLU A 45 15.99 5.49 -3.79
N LEU A 46 14.73 5.91 -3.87
CA LEU A 46 13.98 5.86 -5.13
C LEU A 46 14.10 7.15 -5.96
N LYS A 47 14.14 6.98 -7.28
CA LYS A 47 13.92 8.10 -8.22
C LYS A 47 12.57 8.76 -7.98
N LEU A 48 12.50 10.07 -8.15
CA LEU A 48 11.31 10.90 -7.87
C LEU A 48 10.01 10.34 -8.48
N ASN A 49 10.05 9.85 -9.73
CA ASN A 49 8.87 9.28 -10.40
C ASN A 49 8.41 7.95 -9.77
N SER A 50 9.34 7.10 -9.34
CA SER A 50 9.03 5.85 -8.63
C SER A 50 8.48 6.14 -7.24
N TRP A 51 9.10 7.09 -6.52
CA TRP A 51 8.62 7.54 -5.21
C TRP A 51 7.20 8.11 -5.28
N LYS A 52 6.89 8.95 -6.29
CA LYS A 52 5.53 9.47 -6.50
C LYS A 52 4.51 8.34 -6.72
N ARG A 53 4.86 7.27 -7.44
CA ARG A 53 3.98 6.11 -7.66
C ARG A 53 3.75 5.33 -6.37
N TRP A 54 4.82 5.04 -5.64
CA TRP A 54 4.75 4.39 -4.33
C TRP A 54 3.93 5.21 -3.34
N ARG A 55 4.20 6.52 -3.23
CA ARG A 55 3.48 7.43 -2.33
C ARG A 55 1.99 7.50 -2.66
N LYS A 56 1.61 7.53 -3.94
CA LYS A 56 0.19 7.44 -4.36
C LYS A 56 -0.48 6.14 -3.89
N ARG A 57 0.23 5.00 -3.91
CA ARG A 57 -0.28 3.71 -3.42
C ARG A 57 -0.45 3.71 -1.89
N VAL A 58 0.56 4.19 -1.17
CA VAL A 58 0.56 4.25 0.30
C VAL A 58 -0.47 5.26 0.84
N GLN A 59 -0.51 6.46 0.26
CA GLN A 59 -1.40 7.55 0.66
C GLN A 59 -2.86 7.32 0.22
N GLY A 60 -3.11 6.38 -0.71
CA GLY A 60 -4.42 6.07 -1.27
C GLY A 60 -5.39 5.32 -0.35
N ARG A 61 -4.99 4.92 0.87
CA ARG A 61 -5.88 4.21 1.81
C ARG A 61 -6.83 5.15 2.56
N LYS A 62 -7.70 5.86 1.83
CA LYS A 62 -8.76 6.72 2.42
C LYS A 62 -10.03 5.99 2.86
N THR A 63 -10.14 4.67 2.66
CA THR A 63 -11.38 3.93 2.93
C THR A 63 -11.42 3.23 4.30
N LYS A 64 -10.45 3.46 5.19
CA LYS A 64 -10.36 2.77 6.49
C LYS A 64 -10.94 3.53 7.69
N HIS A 65 -11.37 4.78 7.52
CA HIS A 65 -12.01 5.52 8.62
C HIS A 65 -13.51 5.28 8.60
N ALA A 66 -13.98 4.33 9.40
CA ALA A 66 -15.40 4.14 9.69
C ALA A 66 -16.08 5.42 10.22
N GLN A 67 -15.31 6.35 10.80
CA GLN A 67 -15.74 7.65 11.32
C GLN A 67 -16.22 8.66 10.27
N LEU A 68 -15.98 8.44 8.97
CA LEU A 68 -16.44 9.32 7.89
C LEU A 68 -17.67 8.77 7.15
N ARG A 69 -18.29 7.70 7.66
CA ARG A 69 -19.58 7.22 7.15
C ARG A 69 -20.69 8.08 7.73
N ASP A 70 -21.39 8.80 6.84
CA ASP A 70 -22.64 9.48 7.15
C ASP A 70 -23.77 8.43 7.34
N ASP A 71 -24.61 8.60 8.37
CA ASP A 71 -25.71 7.67 8.74
C ASP A 71 -26.75 7.47 7.62
N GLY A 72 -26.79 8.35 6.62
CA GLY A 72 -27.72 8.26 5.49
C GLY A 72 -27.37 7.22 4.42
N VAL A 73 -26.18 6.60 4.47
CA VAL A 73 -25.71 5.69 3.40
C VAL A 73 -26.02 4.23 3.71
N LEU A 74 -27.30 3.85 3.61
CA LEU A 74 -27.75 2.44 3.75
C LEU A 74 -27.40 1.55 2.54
N ARG A 75 -26.92 2.15 1.44
CA ARG A 75 -26.79 1.45 0.17
C ARG A 75 -25.44 0.74 0.06
N PHE A 76 -25.43 -0.55 0.41
CA PHE A 76 -24.26 -1.43 0.31
C PHE A 76 -23.78 -1.68 -1.14
N LYS A 77 -24.65 -1.54 -2.16
CA LYS A 77 -24.31 -1.84 -3.57
C LYS A 77 -24.96 -0.87 -4.58
N SER A 78 -24.22 -0.53 -5.65
CA SER A 78 -24.75 0.24 -6.79
C SER A 78 -25.70 -0.61 -7.65
N LYS A 79 -26.72 0.01 -8.27
CA LYS A 79 -27.67 -0.68 -9.19
C LYS A 79 -26.95 -1.26 -10.42
N ALA A 80 -25.82 -0.68 -10.81
CA ALA A 80 -24.99 -1.14 -11.91
C ALA A 80 -23.94 -2.19 -11.49
N GLN A 81 -23.87 -2.54 -10.20
CA GLN A 81 -22.91 -3.51 -9.70
C GLN A 81 -23.31 -4.92 -10.14
N LYS A 82 -22.68 -5.40 -11.21
CA LYS A 82 -22.83 -6.79 -11.67
C LYS A 82 -22.31 -7.74 -10.59
N GLN A 83 -23.00 -8.86 -10.39
CA GLN A 83 -22.48 -9.95 -9.58
C GLN A 83 -21.16 -10.42 -10.20
N ILE A 84 -20.09 -10.40 -9.41
CA ILE A 84 -18.81 -10.96 -9.83
C ILE A 84 -19.00 -12.48 -9.87
N THR A 85 -19.43 -13.00 -11.02
CA THR A 85 -19.39 -14.42 -11.27
C THR A 85 -17.92 -14.75 -11.51
N ASN A 86 -17.30 -15.53 -10.62
CA ASN A 86 -15.91 -15.98 -10.78
C ASN A 86 -15.73 -16.98 -11.95
N ASN A 87 -16.63 -16.97 -12.93
CA ASN A 87 -16.53 -17.79 -14.13
C ASN A 87 -15.46 -17.18 -15.03
N LYS A 88 -14.30 -17.86 -15.12
CA LYS A 88 -13.27 -17.60 -16.13
C LYS A 88 -13.87 -17.81 -17.52
N ILE A 89 -14.44 -16.77 -18.13
CA ILE A 89 -14.79 -16.79 -19.55
C ILE A 89 -13.46 -16.77 -20.33
N SER A 90 -13.03 -17.94 -20.81
CA SER A 90 -11.93 -18.06 -21.76
C SER A 90 -12.26 -17.21 -22.99
N LYS A 91 -11.39 -16.26 -23.32
CA LYS A 91 -11.59 -15.25 -24.37
C LYS A 91 -12.09 -15.87 -25.68
N LYS A 92 -13.18 -15.31 -26.23
CA LYS A 92 -13.68 -15.58 -27.58
C LYS A 92 -12.64 -15.11 -28.61
N ARG A 93 -12.17 -15.99 -29.48
CA ARG A 93 -11.34 -15.63 -30.64
C ARG A 93 -12.22 -14.83 -31.62
N TYR A 94 -11.77 -13.63 -31.99
CA TYR A 94 -12.23 -12.94 -33.20
C TYR A 94 -11.43 -13.47 -34.39
#